data_AF-A0A4Q0IPZ4-F1
#
_entry.id   AF-A0A4Q0IPZ4-F1
#
_cell.length_a   1.000
_cell.length_b   1.000
_cell.length_c   1.000
_cell.angle_alpha   90.00
_cell.angle_beta   90.00
_cell.angle_gamma   90.00
#
_symmetry.space_group_name_H-M   'P 1'
#
loop_
_entity.id
_entity.type
_entity.pdbx_description
1 polymer ?
#
loop_
_entity_poly.entity_id
_entity_poly.type
_entity_poly.pdbx_seq_one_letter_code
_entity_poly.pdbx_strand_id
1 'polypeptide(L)' 'DLRDYRFYARDLVHPSDTAVEYIWDVFQETYLDSVGKEKLKAGEKETKRSLHRNIIGNR' A
#
# COMPACT_ATOMS: atom_id res chain seq x y z
N ASP A 1 3.55 13.33 14.74
CA ASP A 1 2.45 12.36 14.84
C ASP A 1 2.98 10.92 14.91
N LEU A 2 3.63 10.41 13.86
CA LEU A 2 4.15 9.04 13.76
C LEU A 2 5.11 8.51 14.86
N ARG A 3 5.59 9.36 15.78
CA ARG A 3 6.39 8.93 16.92
C ARG A 3 5.54 8.44 18.11
N ASP A 4 4.23 8.62 18.06
CA ASP A 4 3.31 8.09 19.06
C ASP A 4 3.33 6.56 19.04
N TYR A 5 3.39 5.93 20.23
CA TYR A 5 3.44 4.47 20.39
C TYR A 5 2.31 3.73 19.67
N ARG A 6 1.17 4.38 19.42
CA ARG A 6 0.04 3.80 18.66
C ARG A 6 0.39 3.46 17.20
N PHE A 7 1.43 4.09 16.65
CA PHE A 7 1.92 3.82 15.29
C PHE A 7 2.97 2.70 15.24
N TYR A 8 3.27 2.06 16.37
CA TYR A 8 4.18 0.92 16.39
C TYR A 8 3.39 -0.39 16.49
N ALA A 9 3.94 -1.43 15.87
CA ALA A 9 3.54 -2.80 16.07
C ALA A 9 3.83 -3.24 17.52
N ARG A 10 3.40 -4.46 17.88
CA ARG A 10 3.56 -4.99 19.25
C ARG A 10 5.01 -5.07 19.71
N ASP A 11 5.95 -5.17 18.79
CA ASP A 11 7.39 -5.20 19.07
C ASP A 11 7.99 -3.81 19.38
N LEU A 12 7.21 -2.73 19.22
CA LEU A 12 7.61 -1.34 19.45
C LEU A 12 8.79 -0.87 18.59
N VAL A 13 9.13 -1.61 17.53
CA VAL A 13 10.24 -1.29 16.62
C VAL A 13 9.72 -1.08 15.20
N HIS A 14 8.76 -1.90 14.77
CA HIS A 14 8.19 -1.80 13.44
C HIS A 14 6.94 -0.90 13.44
N PRO A 15 6.63 -0.25 12.30
CA PRO A 15 5.37 0.46 12.16
C PRO A 15 4.18 -0.52 12.23
N SER A 16 3.07 -0.07 12.83
CA SER A 16 1.79 -0.78 12.74
C SER A 16 1.21 -0.66 11.32
N ASP A 17 0.28 -1.55 10.95
CA ASP A 17 -0.39 -1.48 9.64
C ASP A 17 -1.02 -0.11 9.39
N THR A 18 -1.65 0.47 10.41
CA THR A 18 -2.20 1.84 10.36
C THR A 18 -1.13 2.90 10.12
N ALA A 19 0.07 2.75 10.67
CA ALA A 19 1.18 3.66 10.43
C ALA A 19 1.68 3.56 8.99
N VAL A 20 1.76 2.33 8.46
CA VAL A 20 2.13 2.09 7.06
C VAL A 20 1.12 2.75 6.10
N GLU A 21 -0.17 2.55 6.33
CA GLU A 21 -1.24 3.19 5.56
C GLU A 21 -1.13 4.72 5.59
N TYR A 22 -0.97 5.30 6.78
CA TYR A 22 -0.83 6.74 6.93
C TYR A 22 0.41 7.30 6.21
N ILE A 23 1.56 6.63 6.33
CA ILE A 23 2.78 7.02 5.61
C ILE A 23 2.56 6.95 4.11
N TRP A 24 1.88 5.91 3.64
CA TRP A 24 1.59 5.72 2.21
C TRP A 24 0.67 6.82 1.67
N ASP A 25 -0.34 7.24 2.43
CA ASP A 25 -1.21 8.35 2.05
C ASP A 25 -0.43 9.66 1.96
N VAL A 26 0.38 9.99 2.98
CA VAL A 26 1.21 11.20 2.96
C VAL A 26 2.20 11.18 1.79
N PHE A 27 2.81 10.02 1.51
CA PHE A 27 3.68 9.85 0.35
C PHE A 27 2.95 10.13 -0.96
N GLN A 28 1.77 9.53 -1.17
CA GLN A 28 0.98 9.74 -2.38
C GLN A 28 0.57 11.21 -2.54
N GLU A 29 0.13 11.87 -1.47
CA GLU A 29 -0.26 13.29 -1.53
C GLU A 29 0.92 14.23 -1.79
N THR A 30 2.12 13.87 -1.33
CA THR A 30 3.31 14.71 -1.49
C THR A 30 3.96 14.55 -2.86
N TYR A 31 3.99 13.33 -3.39
CA TYR A 31 4.81 12.98 -4.55
C TYR A 31 4.01 12.61 -5.80
N LEU A 32 2.71 12.36 -5.71
CA LEU A 32 1.89 12.01 -6.86
C LEU A 32 0.91 13.13 -7.20
N ASP A 33 0.93 13.53 -8.46
CA ASP A 33 -0.15 14.32 -9.06
C ASP A 33 -1.34 13.43 -9.40
N SER A 34 -2.41 14.02 -9.92
CA SER A 34 -3.63 13.29 -10.31
C SER A 34 -3.34 12.14 -11.28
N VAL A 35 -2.48 12.39 -12.27
CA VAL A 35 -2.07 11.39 -13.27
C VAL A 35 -1.29 10.24 -12.62
N GLY A 36 -0.39 10.54 -11.69
CA GLY A 36 0.37 9.56 -10.92
C GLY A 36 -0.54 8.66 -10.07
N LYS A 37 -1.52 9.26 -9.36
CA LYS A 37 -2.50 8.51 -8.56
C LYS A 37 -3.36 7.59 -9.42
N GLU A 38 -3.79 8.04 -10.60
CA GLU A 38 -4.54 7.19 -11.53
C GLU A 38 -3.72 5.99 -12.03
N LYS A 39 -2.44 6.23 -12.38
CA LYS A 39 -1.53 5.16 -12.80
C LYS A 39 -1.28 4.15 -11.69
N LEU A 40 -1.06 4.62 -10.46
CA LEU A 40 -0.87 3.75 -9.29
C LEU A 40 -2.07 2.82 -9.11
N LYS A 41 -3.30 3.38 -9.10
CA LYS A 41 -4.54 2.61 -8.98
C LYS A 41 -4.71 1.57 -10.09
N ALA A 42 -4.35 1.90 -11.32
CA ALA A 42 -4.38 0.97 -12.45
C ALA A 42 -3.37 -0.17 -12.25
N GLY A 43 -2.14 0.15 -11.83
CA GLY A 43 -1.09 -0.82 -11.54
C GLY A 43 -1.47 -1.79 -10.42
N GLU A 44 -2.02 -1.30 -9.31
CA GLU A 44 -2.48 -2.15 -8.20
C GLU A 44 -3.51 -3.19 -8.64
N LYS A 45 -4.45 -2.79 -9.50
CA LYS A 45 -5.47 -3.70 -10.04
C LYS A 45 -4.84 -4.82 -10.86
N GLU A 46 -3.85 -4.51 -11.69
CA GLU A 46 -3.15 -5.50 -12.51
C GLU A 46 -2.28 -6.42 -11.66
N THR A 47 -1.56 -5.88 -10.67
CA THR A 47 -0.77 -6.69 -9.73
C THR A 47 -1.66 -7.67 -8.96
N LYS A 48 -2.79 -7.21 -8.41
CA LYS A 48 -3.77 -8.09 -7.74
C LYS A 48 -4.29 -9.17 -8.70
N ARG A 49 -4.55 -8.82 -9.96
CA ARG A 49 -4.93 -9.79 -11.01
C ARG A 49 -3.86 -10.84 -11.22
N SER A 50 -2.60 -10.45 -11.39
CA SER A 50 -1.49 -11.38 -11.63
C SER A 50 -1.23 -12.32 -10.45
N LEU A 51 -1.55 -11.90 -9.23
CA LEU A 51 -1.40 -12.73 -8.02
C LEU A 51 -2.53 -13.75 -7.87
N HIS A 52 -3.66 -13.58 -8.56
CA HIS A 52 -4.71 -14.60 -8.55
C HIS A 52 -4.23 -15.87 -9.27
N ARG A 53 -4.46 -17.03 -8.64
CA ARG A 53 -4.20 -18.33 -9.25
C ARG A 53 -5.14 -18.54 -10.45
N ASN A 54 -4.59 -18.52 -11.67
CA ASN A 54 -5.36 -18.74 -12.89
C ASN A 54 -5.92 -20.17 -12.94
N ILE A 55 -7.24 -20.30 -12.88
CA ILE A 55 -7.94 -21.60 -12.91
C ILE A 55 -7.95 -22.19 -14.33
N ILE A 56 -7.81 -21.36 -15.37
CA ILE A 56 -8.00 -21.75 -16.78
C ILE A 56 -6.68 -22.18 -17.46
N GLY A 57 -5.51 -21.81 -16.92
CA GLY A 57 -4.21 -22.00 -17.57
C GLY A 57 -3.47 -23.31 -17.26
N ASN A 58 -4.11 -24.27 -16.58
CA ASN A 58 -3.48 -25.50 -16.12
C ASN A 58 -4.15 -26.76 -16.70
N ARG A 59 -4.35 -26.78 -18.02
CA ARG A 59 -4.69 -27.98 -18.81
C ARG A 59 -3.65 -28.19 -19.89
#